data_AF-A0A5D4JLJ3-F1
#
_entry.id   AF-A0A5D4JLJ3-F1
#
_cell.length_a   1.000
_cell.length_b   1.000
_cell.length_c   1.000
_cell.angle_alpha   90.00
_cell.angle_beta   90.00
_cell.angle_gamma   90.00
#
_symmetry.space_group_name_H-M   'P 1'
#
loop_
_entity.id
_entity.type
_entity.pdbx_description
1 polymer ?
#
loop_
_entity_poly.entity_id
_entity_poly.type
_entity_poly.pdbx_seq_one_letter_code
_entity_poly.pdbx_strand_id
1 'polypeptide(L)' 'MDAELHDDLAVMMSTGITASDAVKHAVSLIASGYRNAWSAGLLPEGVEPRFVSFLAHPYDAPEQGV' A
#
# COMPACT_ATOMS: atom_id res chain seq x y z
N MET A 1 -14.95 11.12 4.36
CA MET A 1 -13.50 10.90 4.33
C MET A 1 -13.01 11.33 5.69
N ASP A 2 -12.43 10.42 6.47
CA ASP A 2 -11.81 10.84 7.72
C ASP A 2 -10.55 11.66 7.42
N ALA A 3 -10.08 12.43 8.41
CA ALA A 3 -8.92 13.31 8.24
C ALA A 3 -7.62 12.52 8.04
N GLU A 4 -7.52 11.31 8.57
CA GLU A 4 -6.34 10.46 8.49
C GLU A 4 -6.13 9.95 7.05
N LEU A 5 -7.20 9.46 6.41
CA LEU A 5 -7.17 9.05 5.00
C LEU A 5 -6.82 10.23 4.07
N HIS A 6 -7.27 11.44 4.40
CA HIS A 6 -6.88 12.62 3.64
C HIS A 6 -5.37 12.87 3.75
N ASP A 7 -4.84 12.84 4.96
CA ASP A 7 -3.42 13.10 5.21
C ASP A 7 -2.52 12.02 4.61
N ASP A 8 -2.95 10.75 4.66
CA ASP A 8 -2.26 9.63 4.00
C ASP A 8 -2.20 9.80 2.49
N LEU A 9 -3.32 10.16 1.85
CA LEU A 9 -3.35 10.44 0.41
C LEU A 9 -2.48 11.64 0.05
N ALA A 10 -2.42 12.66 0.91
CA ALA A 10 -1.54 13.81 0.71
C ALA A 10 -0.05 13.40 0.75
N VAL A 11 0.35 12.50 1.66
CA VAL A 11 1.70 11.93 1.68
C VAL A 11 2.00 11.16 0.40
N MET A 12 1.05 10.35 -0.10
CA MET A 12 1.25 9.65 -1.37
C MET A 12 1.43 10.63 -2.53
N MET A 13 0.62 11.68 -2.58
CA MET A 13 0.70 12.72 -3.63
C MET A 13 2.01 13.51 -3.58
N SER A 14 2.69 13.61 -2.43
CA SER A 14 3.98 14.30 -2.34
C SER A 14 5.09 13.62 -3.15
N THR A 15 4.86 12.40 -3.63
CA THR A 15 5.74 11.68 -4.57
C THR A 15 5.58 12.13 -6.03
N GLY A 16 4.63 13.03 -6.32
CA GLY A 16 4.37 13.58 -7.66
C GLY A 16 3.21 12.92 -8.41
N ILE A 17 2.45 12.04 -7.77
CA ILE A 17 1.26 11.39 -8.37
C ILE A 17 -0.02 12.18 -8.10
N THR A 18 -1.05 11.96 -8.94
CA THR A 18 -2.36 12.61 -8.73
C THR A 18 -3.15 11.93 -7.61
N ALA A 19 -4.18 12.61 -7.08
CA ALA A 19 -5.11 12.00 -6.12
C ALA A 19 -5.79 10.73 -6.68
N SER A 20 -6.13 10.72 -7.98
CA SER A 20 -6.70 9.54 -8.64
C SER A 20 -5.70 8.38 -8.64
N ASP A 21 -4.44 8.66 -8.91
CA ASP A 21 -3.39 7.64 -8.91
C ASP A 21 -3.11 7.12 -7.51
N ALA A 22 -3.09 8.01 -6.50
CA ALA A 22 -2.93 7.61 -5.10
C ALA A 22 -4.03 6.63 -4.67
N VAL A 23 -5.30 6.94 -4.96
CA VAL A 23 -6.43 6.05 -4.65
C VAL A 23 -6.33 4.73 -5.42
N LYS A 24 -6.04 4.77 -6.73
CA LYS A 24 -5.86 3.54 -7.53
C LYS A 24 -4.73 2.67 -6.98
N HIS A 25 -3.63 3.28 -6.56
CA HIS A 25 -2.49 2.57 -6.00
C HIS A 25 -2.85 1.88 -4.68
N ALA A 26 -3.47 2.61 -3.75
CA ALA A 26 -3.93 2.06 -2.48
C ALA A 26 -4.90 0.88 -2.67
N VAL A 27 -5.91 1.02 -3.54
CA VAL A 27 -6.86 -0.06 -3.85
C VAL A 27 -6.17 -1.25 -4.50
N SER A 28 -5.21 -1.01 -5.39
CA SER A 28 -4.47 -2.08 -6.08
C SER A 28 -3.61 -2.90 -5.11
N LEU A 29 -3.02 -2.27 -4.09
CA LEU A 29 -2.26 -2.96 -3.05
C LEU A 29 -3.16 -3.92 -2.24
N ILE A 30 -4.34 -3.45 -1.83
CA ILE A 30 -5.30 -4.28 -1.09
C ILE A 30 -5.81 -5.44 -1.97
N ALA A 31 -6.22 -5.15 -3.21
CA ALA A 31 -6.70 -6.18 -4.14
C ALA A 31 -5.64 -7.25 -4.43
N SER A 32 -4.36 -6.85 -4.50
CA SER A 32 -3.23 -7.77 -4.63
C SER A 32 -3.08 -8.65 -3.39
N GLY A 33 -3.24 -8.08 -2.20
CA GLY A 33 -3.27 -8.82 -0.94
C GLY A 33 -4.34 -9.91 -0.88
N TYR A 34 -5.58 -9.58 -1.27
CA TYR A 34 -6.68 -10.56 -1.36
C TYR A 34 -6.35 -11.70 -2.32
N ARG A 35 -5.91 -11.35 -3.53
CA ARG A 35 -5.56 -12.33 -4.56
C ARG A 35 -4.45 -13.28 -4.08
N ASN A 36 -3.44 -12.75 -3.41
CA ASN A 36 -2.32 -13.53 -2.89
C ASN A 36 -2.76 -14.45 -1.73
N ALA A 37 -3.64 -13.97 -0.84
CA ALA A 37 -4.12 -14.78 0.27
C ALA A 37 -4.92 -16.01 -0.22
N TRP A 38 -5.81 -15.83 -1.20
CA TRP A 38 -6.60 -16.92 -1.76
C TRP A 38 -5.75 -17.84 -2.65
N SER A 39 -4.85 -17.29 -3.49
CA SER A 39 -4.02 -18.13 -4.38
C SER A 39 -3.02 -19.00 -3.62
N ALA A 40 -2.55 -18.53 -2.45
CA ALA A 40 -1.70 -19.30 -1.56
C ALA A 40 -2.47 -20.27 -0.65
N GLY A 41 -3.81 -20.28 -0.70
CA GLY A 41 -4.65 -21.14 0.15
C GLY A 41 -4.61 -20.77 1.64
N LEU A 42 -4.19 -19.54 1.97
CA LEU A 42 -4.12 -19.08 3.37
C LEU A 42 -5.52 -18.88 3.97
N LEU A 43 -6.50 -18.58 3.13
CA LEU A 43 -7.89 -18.32 3.48
C LEU A 43 -8.81 -18.95 2.43
N PRO A 44 -10.01 -19.42 2.82
CA PRO A 44 -11.05 -19.74 1.86
C PRO A 44 -11.43 -18.53 1.00
N GLU A 45 -11.84 -18.77 -0.24
CA GLU A 45 -12.31 -17.71 -1.13
C GLU A 45 -13.51 -16.97 -0.51
N GLY A 46 -13.52 -15.64 -0.61
CA GLY A 46 -14.53 -14.78 -0.01
C GLY A 46 -14.31 -14.46 1.47
N VAL A 47 -13.34 -15.08 2.14
CA VAL A 47 -12.95 -14.69 3.50
C VAL A 47 -12.01 -13.50 3.44
N GLU A 48 -12.36 -12.45 4.19
CA GLU A 48 -11.58 -11.22 4.31
C GLU A 48 -10.21 -11.49 4.97
N PRO A 49 -9.09 -11.16 4.32
CA PRO A 49 -7.78 -11.22 4.93
C PRO A 49 -7.58 -10.14 5.98
N ARG A 50 -7.04 -10.53 7.14
CA ARG A 50 -6.50 -9.59 8.12
C ARG A 50 -5.02 -9.36 7.84
N PHE A 51 -4.68 -8.18 7.34
CA PHE A 51 -3.29 -7.77 7.14
C PHE A 51 -2.62 -7.49 8.49
N VAL A 52 -1.50 -8.16 8.76
CA VAL A 52 -0.75 -8.03 10.03
C VAL A 52 0.49 -7.13 9.91
N SER A 53 1.06 -7.02 8.71
CA SER A 53 2.24 -6.20 8.45
C SER A 53 2.36 -5.88 6.96
N PHE A 54 2.92 -4.71 6.64
CA PHE A 54 3.40 -4.35 5.30
C PHE A 54 4.91 -4.15 5.36
N LEU A 55 5.64 -4.77 4.44
CA LEU A 55 7.09 -4.63 4.33
C LEU A 55 7.41 -3.67 3.18
N ALA A 56 8.15 -2.60 3.48
CA ALA A 56 8.69 -1.68 2.49
C ALA A 56 10.21 -1.89 2.40
N HIS A 57 10.76 -1.76 1.19
CA HIS A 57 12.20 -1.75 1.03
C HIS A 57 12.78 -0.46 1.63
N PRO A 58 13.88 -0.55 2.42
CA PRO A 58 14.53 0.64 2.96
C PRO A 58 15.05 1.50 1.81
N TYR A 59 14.99 2.82 2.00
CA TYR A 59 15.63 3.76 1.09
C TYR A 59 17.15 3.65 1.27
N ASP A 60 17.86 3.32 0.19
CA ASP A 60 19.32 3.25 0.17
C ASP A 60 19.85 4.64 -0.19
N ALA A 61 20.11 5.46 0.83
CA ALA A 61 20.61 6.82 0.63
C ALA A 61 22.05 6.74 0.08
N PRO A 62 22.39 7.50 -0.98
CA PRO A 62 23.77 7.55 -1.45
C PRO A 62 24.67 8.06 -0.33
N GLU A 63 25.79 7.35 -0.07
CA GLU A 63 26.79 7.79 0.90
C GLU A 63 27.21 9.23 0.57
N GLN A 64 26.93 10.15 1.48
CA GLN A 64 27.43 11.52 1.33
C GLN A 64 28.94 11.48 1.55
N GLY A 65 29.70 11.51 0.45
CA GLY A 65 31.15 11.63 0.48
C GLY A 65 31.56 12.86 1.29
N VAL A 66 32.31 12.63 2.37
CA VAL A 66 33.01 13.65 3.17
C VAL A 66 34.29 14.07 2.47
#